data_AF-A0A660SP05-F1
#
_entry.id   AF-A0A660SP05-F1
#
_cell.length_a   1.000
_cell.length_b   1.000
_cell.length_c   1.000
_cell.angle_alpha   90.00
_cell.angle_beta   90.00
_cell.angle_gamma   90.00
#
_symmetry.space_group_name_H-M   'P 1'
#
loop_
_entity.id
_entity.type
_entity.pdbx_description
1 polymer ?
#
loop_
_entity_poly.entity_id
_entity_poly.type
_entity_poly.pdbx_seq_one_letter_code
_entity_poly.pdbx_strand_id
1 'polypeptide(L)'
;MRRVVLFSLVIVPIWAQAPRFYAPETLKSSGANIDVGYYGAPFIYDWDGDGKKDLVTGQFTSGKVRFYRNVGLNNNPIFMGYEYLKADGKDITVYSG
;
A
#
# COMPACT_ATOMS: atom_id res chain seq x y z
N MET A 1 61.25 4.32 -15.24
CA MET A 1 59.96 3.68 -15.61
C MET A 1 58.84 4.34 -14.80
N ARG A 2 58.00 5.17 -15.44
CA ARG A 2 56.84 5.79 -14.78
C ARG A 2 55.61 4.96 -15.13
N ARG A 3 54.99 4.33 -14.14
CA ARG A 3 53.70 3.64 -14.29
C ARG A 3 52.60 4.69 -14.16
N VAL A 4 51.92 4.97 -15.26
CA VAL A 4 50.66 5.71 -15.26
C VAL A 4 49.56 4.66 -15.15
N VAL A 5 48.79 4.69 -14.07
CA VAL A 5 47.58 3.87 -13.90
C VAL A 5 46.40 4.71 -14.37
N LEU A 6 45.81 4.35 -15.51
CA LEU A 6 44.58 4.94 -16.00
C LEU A 6 43.41 4.40 -15.15
N PHE A 7 42.74 5.26 -14.40
CA PHE A 7 41.42 4.95 -13.84
C PHE A 7 40.37 5.29 -14.89
N SER A 8 39.79 4.26 -15.51
CA SER A 8 38.62 4.43 -16.37
C SER A 8 37.40 4.75 -15.49
N LEU A 9 37.01 6.02 -15.47
CA LEU A 9 35.76 6.46 -14.86
C LEU A 9 34.60 5.98 -15.75
N VAL A 10 33.96 4.87 -15.41
CA VAL A 10 32.71 4.46 -16.06
C VAL A 10 31.59 5.30 -15.45
N ILE A 11 31.24 6.39 -16.12
CA ILE A 11 30.02 7.13 -15.84
C ILE A 11 28.88 6.29 -16.42
N VAL A 12 28.22 5.48 -15.58
CA VAL A 12 26.94 4.87 -15.96
C VAL A 12 25.92 5.99 -15.89
N PRO A 13 25.33 6.44 -17.01
CA PRO A 13 24.28 7.43 -16.93
C PRO A 13 23.09 6.79 -16.21
N ILE A 14 22.72 7.34 -15.06
CA ILE A 14 21.50 6.98 -14.33
C ILE A 14 20.33 7.56 -15.14
N TRP A 15 20.04 6.97 -16.29
CA TRP A 15 18.73 7.12 -16.91
C TRP A 15 17.76 6.40 -15.99
N ALA A 16 16.67 7.06 -15.60
CA ALA A 16 15.68 6.47 -14.70
C ALA A 16 15.25 5.09 -15.24
N GLN A 17 15.61 4.03 -14.51
CA GLN A 17 15.18 2.68 -14.84
C GLN A 17 13.65 2.65 -14.77
N ALA A 18 13.00 2.16 -15.83
CA ALA A 18 11.54 2.01 -15.82
C ALA A 18 11.12 1.20 -14.58
N PRO A 19 10.05 1.61 -13.87
CA PRO A 19 9.58 0.88 -12.70
C PRO A 19 9.27 -0.57 -13.11
N ARG A 20 9.87 -1.52 -12.40
CA ARG A 20 9.60 -2.94 -12.59
C ARG A 20 8.60 -3.39 -11.55
N PHE A 21 7.40 -3.72 -12.01
CA PHE A 21 6.37 -4.29 -11.15
C PHE A 21 6.51 -5.80 -11.07
N TYR A 22 6.15 -6.37 -9.92
CA TYR A 22 5.94 -7.81 -9.79
C TYR A 22 4.63 -8.22 -10.48
N ALA A 23 4.42 -9.53 -10.62
CA ALA A 23 3.11 -10.03 -11.02
C ALA A 23 2.05 -9.51 -10.04
N PRO A 24 0.84 -9.15 -10.52
CA PRO A 24 -0.21 -8.68 -9.65
C PRO A 24 -0.64 -9.78 -8.68
N GLU A 25 -0.89 -9.41 -7.43
CA GLU A 25 -1.41 -10.30 -6.40
C GLU A 25 -2.69 -9.72 -5.81
N THR A 26 -3.67 -10.58 -5.56
CA THR A 26 -4.87 -10.19 -4.83
C THR A 26 -4.55 -10.11 -3.34
N LEU A 27 -4.77 -8.94 -2.74
CA LEU A 27 -4.64 -8.78 -1.30
C LEU A 27 -5.68 -9.64 -0.57
N LYS A 28 -5.26 -10.26 0.53
CA LYS A 28 -6.09 -11.16 1.32
C LYS A 28 -6.27 -10.64 2.74
N SER A 29 -7.45 -10.90 3.28
CA SER A 29 -7.79 -10.70 4.69
C SER A 29 -8.31 -12.02 5.23
N SER A 30 -7.66 -12.55 6.27
CA SER A 30 -8.02 -13.85 6.88
C SER A 30 -8.12 -14.99 5.85
N GLY A 31 -7.24 -14.98 4.83
CA GLY A 31 -7.18 -15.98 3.77
C GLY A 31 -8.15 -15.78 2.60
N ALA A 32 -9.15 -14.91 2.73
CA ALA A 32 -10.09 -14.57 1.67
C ALA A 32 -9.61 -13.33 0.90
N ASN A 33 -9.98 -13.22 -0.38
CA ASN A 33 -9.70 -12.02 -1.18
C ASN A 33 -10.39 -10.81 -0.55
N ILE A 34 -9.67 -9.68 -0.49
CA ILE A 34 -10.28 -8.40 -0.11
C ILE A 34 -11.14 -7.94 -1.28
N ASP A 35 -12.46 -8.00 -1.07
CA ASP A 35 -13.47 -7.51 -2.01
C ASP A 35 -14.32 -6.42 -1.33
N VAL A 36 -14.27 -5.22 -1.91
CA VAL A 36 -15.04 -4.05 -1.44
C VAL A 36 -16.29 -3.78 -2.28
N GLY A 37 -16.58 -4.66 -3.25
CA GLY A 37 -17.62 -4.47 -4.24
C GLY A 37 -17.18 -3.48 -5.32
N TYR A 38 -17.98 -2.44 -5.54
CA TYR A 38 -17.76 -1.48 -6.63
C TYR A 38 -16.99 -0.24 -6.16
N TYR A 39 -16.22 0.33 -7.11
CA TYR A 39 -15.48 1.59 -6.96
C TYR A 39 -14.64 1.69 -5.68
N GLY A 40 -13.84 0.65 -5.42
CA GLY A 40 -12.85 0.68 -4.35
C GLY A 40 -11.84 1.82 -4.54
N ALA A 41 -11.53 2.52 -3.46
CA ALA A 41 -10.54 3.60 -3.44
C ALA A 41 -9.45 3.28 -2.42
N PRO A 42 -8.49 2.37 -2.76
CA PRO A 42 -7.46 1.93 -1.82
C PRO A 42 -6.40 3.00 -1.58
N PHE A 43 -5.95 3.09 -0.33
CA PHE A 43 -4.86 3.94 0.12
C PHE A 43 -4.00 3.18 1.13
N ILE A 44 -2.68 3.28 0.99
CA ILE A 44 -1.71 2.61 1.85
C ILE A 44 -1.00 3.66 2.71
N TYR A 45 -1.16 3.56 4.02
CA TYR A 45 -0.59 4.51 4.97
C TYR A 45 -0.43 3.86 6.36
N ASP A 46 0.40 4.45 7.20
CA ASP A 46 0.52 4.05 8.61
C ASP A 46 -0.58 4.76 9.40
N TRP A 47 -1.75 4.12 9.45
CA TRP A 47 -2.98 4.79 9.90
C TRP A 47 -3.07 4.85 11.42
N ASP A 48 -2.58 3.82 12.11
CA ASP A 48 -2.61 3.74 13.57
C ASP A 48 -1.32 4.22 14.25
N GLY A 49 -0.28 4.56 13.47
CA GLY A 49 0.98 5.13 13.96
C GLY A 49 1.94 4.08 14.53
N ASP A 50 1.75 2.80 14.23
CA ASP A 50 2.61 1.71 14.71
C ASP A 50 3.85 1.46 13.80
N GLY A 51 3.99 2.24 12.72
CA GLY A 51 5.10 2.14 11.77
C GLY A 51 4.86 1.13 10.66
N LYS A 52 3.75 0.41 10.68
CA LYS A 52 3.36 -0.54 9.63
C LYS A 52 2.42 0.14 8.64
N LYS A 53 2.45 -0.32 7.39
CA LYS A 53 1.58 0.17 6.33
C LYS A 53 0.29 -0.63 6.34
N ASP A 54 -0.79 0.06 6.65
CA ASP A 54 -2.15 -0.43 6.65
C ASP A 54 -2.82 -0.19 5.29
N LEU A 55 -3.95 -0.87 5.08
CA LEU A 55 -4.84 -0.63 3.96
C LEU A 55 -6.11 0.08 4.43
N VAL A 56 -6.35 1.27 3.89
CA VAL A 56 -7.62 2.00 4.02
C VAL A 56 -8.29 1.97 2.65
N THR A 57 -9.60 1.69 2.59
CA THR A 57 -10.30 1.64 1.31
C THR A 57 -11.75 2.07 1.44
N GLY A 58 -12.18 2.94 0.53
CA GLY A 58 -13.59 3.30 0.37
C GLY A 58 -14.40 2.17 -0.28
N GLN A 59 -15.70 2.12 -0.01
CA GLN A 59 -16.65 1.26 -0.73
C GLN A 59 -17.86 2.06 -1.22
N PHE A 60 -18.27 1.82 -2.47
CA PHE A 60 -19.39 2.54 -3.07
C PHE A 60 -20.74 2.30 -2.37
N THR A 61 -21.09 1.04 -2.11
CA THR A 61 -22.44 0.62 -1.73
C THR A 61 -23.03 1.35 -0.52
N SER A 62 -22.19 1.77 0.44
CA SER A 62 -22.64 2.55 1.60
C SER A 62 -21.81 3.80 1.85
N GLY A 63 -20.88 4.14 0.95
CA GLY A 63 -19.92 5.23 1.13
C GLY A 63 -18.96 5.05 2.31
N LYS A 64 -18.96 3.89 2.99
CA LYS A 64 -18.14 3.68 4.18
C LYS A 64 -16.67 3.49 3.84
N VAL A 65 -15.80 3.73 4.82
CA VAL A 65 -14.36 3.50 4.72
C VAL A 65 -13.97 2.31 5.58
N ARG A 66 -13.39 1.28 4.96
CA ARG A 66 -12.83 0.11 5.65
C ARG A 66 -11.36 0.35 5.98
N PHE A 67 -10.97 -0.01 7.19
CA PHE A 67 -9.59 -0.02 7.66
C PHE A 67 -9.15 -1.46 7.96
N TYR A 68 -8.12 -1.91 7.26
CA TYR A 68 -7.47 -3.20 7.43
C TYR A 68 -6.10 -2.97 8.06
N ARG A 69 -6.02 -3.21 9.38
CA ARG A 69 -4.75 -3.10 10.12
C ARG A 69 -3.76 -4.18 9.67
N ASN A 70 -2.52 -3.77 9.40
CA ASN A 70 -1.43 -4.69 9.13
C ASN A 70 -0.82 -5.22 10.44
N VAL A 71 -1.08 -6.48 10.77
CA VAL A 71 -0.47 -7.12 11.94
C VAL A 71 0.89 -7.76 11.65
N GLY A 72 1.28 -7.81 10.38
CA GLY A 72 2.56 -8.37 9.88
C GLY A 72 3.69 -7.33 9.82
N LEU A 73 4.44 -7.37 8.72
CA LEU A 73 5.55 -6.46 8.40
C LEU A 73 5.24 -5.65 7.13
N ASN A 74 5.99 -4.56 6.88
CA ASN A 74 5.81 -3.75 5.68
C ASN A 74 6.12 -4.49 4.37
N ASN A 75 7.06 -5.43 4.40
CA ASN A 75 7.42 -6.25 3.25
C ASN A 75 6.61 -7.56 3.16
N ASN A 76 5.80 -7.87 4.17
CA ASN A 76 4.94 -9.04 4.21
C ASN A 76 3.72 -8.74 5.10
N PRO A 77 2.76 -7.95 4.57
CA PRO A 77 1.61 -7.51 5.36
C PRO A 77 0.66 -8.67 5.64
N ILE A 78 0.04 -8.64 6.82
CA ILE A 78 -0.99 -9.62 7.22
C ILE A 78 -2.23 -8.84 7.66
N PHE A 79 -3.35 -9.07 6.99
CA PHE A 79 -4.65 -8.48 7.35
C PHE A 79 -5.58 -9.57 7.90
N MET A 80 -6.25 -9.29 9.01
CA MET A 80 -7.11 -10.26 9.73
C MET A 80 -8.59 -9.83 9.83
N GLY A 81 -8.99 -8.82 9.07
CA GLY A 81 -10.33 -8.26 9.06
C GLY A 81 -10.29 -6.78 8.74
N TYR A 82 -11.47 -6.15 8.79
CA TYR A 82 -11.58 -4.71 8.74
C TYR A 82 -12.54 -4.19 9.79
N GLU A 83 -12.35 -2.92 10.13
CA GLU A 83 -13.35 -2.10 10.81
C GLU A 83 -13.78 -0.94 9.92
N TYR A 84 -14.95 -0.37 10.18
CA TYR A 84 -15.32 0.90 9.58
C TYR A 84 -14.67 2.03 10.38
N LEU A 85 -13.98 2.94 9.68
CA LEU A 85 -13.44 4.13 10.31
C LEU A 85 -14.57 4.98 10.88
N LYS A 86 -14.32 5.58 12.05
CA LYS A 86 -15.30 6.37 12.80
C LYS A 86 -14.78 7.77 13.11
N ALA A 87 -15.68 8.74 13.11
CA ALA A 87 -15.50 10.06 13.68
C ALA A 87 -16.60 10.26 14.72
N ASP A 88 -16.24 10.70 15.94
CA ASP A 88 -17.17 10.87 17.06
C ASP A 88 -18.05 9.63 17.33
N GLY A 89 -17.48 8.43 17.18
CA GLY A 89 -18.16 7.13 17.35
C GLY A 89 -19.07 6.71 16.20
N LYS A 90 -19.28 7.55 15.18
CA LYS A 90 -20.09 7.27 14.00
C LYS A 90 -19.23 6.86 12.82
N ASP A 91 -19.68 5.87 12.04
CA ASP A 91 -19.01 5.47 10.81
C ASP A 91 -18.86 6.65 9.86
N ILE A 92 -17.65 6.84 9.31
CA ILE A 92 -17.38 7.80 8.27
C ILE A 92 -18.03 7.31 6.98
N THR A 93 -18.82 8.17 6.36
CA THR A 93 -19.47 7.94 5.06
C THR A 93 -19.13 9.06 4.09
N VAL A 94 -18.57 8.71 2.94
CA VAL A 94 -18.30 9.60 1.82
C VAL A 94 -19.15 9.12 0.64
N TYR A 95 -20.17 9.90 0.29
CA TYR A 95 -21.01 9.62 -0.87
C TYR A 95 -20.40 10.25 -2.12
N SER A 96 -20.58 9.60 -3.27
CA SER A 96 -20.41 10.30 -4.55
C SER A 96 -21.47 11.40 -4.63
N GLY A 97 -21.04 12.65 -4.84
CA GLY A 97 -21.94 13.76 -5.16
C GLY A 97 -22.55 13.63 -6.54
#